data_AF-A0A497G759-F1
#
_entry.id   AF-A0A497G759-F1
#
_cell.length_a   1.000
_cell.length_b   1.000
_cell.length_c   1.000
_cell.angle_alpha   90.00
_cell.angle_beta   90.00
_cell.angle_gamma   90.00
#
_symmetry.space_group_name_H-M   'P 1'
#
loop_
_entity.id
_entity.type
_entity.pdbx_description
1 polymer ?
#
loop_
_entity_poly.entity_id
_entity_poly.type
_entity_poly.pdbx_seq_one_letter_code
_entity_poly.pdbx_strand_id
1 'polypeptide(L)'
;MELREINVVRKRASGRSLGVAVAYPSLYEAAVKSLSVQMLYFYLNSLEDVYAERLVLHRTSGPEPPARSLESGRPLRDFELILFSVHYEPDYVNIVRLLKAGGVPPLARDREQVVVVGGPPVIANPEPLSEIADVLVVGEIESTLPPLIEAALSHRGDKQGMLDELPPERGFYVPARGDERIVYSYP
;
A
#
# COMPACT_ATOMS: atom_id res chain seq x y z
N MET A 1 3.73 24.23 -6.69
CA MET A 1 2.64 24.80 -5.87
C MET A 1 2.66 24.03 -4.56
N GLU A 2 2.90 24.68 -3.43
CA GLU A 2 2.75 24.01 -2.13
C GLU A 2 1.26 23.77 -1.90
N LEU A 3 0.83 22.52 -2.04
CA LEU A 3 -0.52 22.08 -1.70
C LEU A 3 -0.62 22.02 -0.17
N ARG A 4 -1.52 22.82 0.42
CA ARG A 4 -1.85 22.74 1.84
C ARG A 4 -3.11 21.90 2.02
N GLU A 5 -2.92 20.66 2.46
CA GLU A 5 -4.00 19.72 2.75
C GLU A 5 -4.83 20.15 3.97
N ILE A 6 -6.15 20.03 3.86
CA ILE A 6 -7.10 20.30 4.96
C ILE A 6 -7.58 18.94 5.51
N ASN A 7 -7.90 18.86 6.81
CA ASN A 7 -8.34 17.63 7.49
C ASN A 7 -7.29 16.51 7.57
N VAL A 8 -6.02 16.89 7.62
CA VAL A 8 -4.93 15.96 7.92
C VAL A 8 -5.06 15.44 9.35
N VAL A 9 -5.09 14.11 9.50
CA VAL A 9 -4.85 13.46 10.79
C VAL A 9 -3.35 13.40 11.05
N ARG A 10 -2.90 13.97 12.17
CA ARG A 10 -1.51 13.87 12.62
C ARG A 10 -1.45 13.11 13.94
N LYS A 11 -1.00 11.86 13.88
CA LYS A 11 -0.68 11.07 15.07
C LYS A 11 0.80 11.19 15.40
N ARG A 12 1.12 11.26 16.69
CA ARG A 12 2.52 11.10 17.14
C ARG A 12 2.83 9.62 17.06
N ALA A 13 3.74 9.25 16.15
CA ALA A 13 4.27 7.90 16.12
C ALA A 13 4.90 7.58 17.49
N SER A 14 4.35 6.60 18.19
CA SER A 14 5.03 5.98 19.33
C SER A 14 5.97 4.90 18.81
N GLY A 15 6.94 4.43 19.62
CA GLY A 15 7.80 3.30 19.21
C GLY A 15 7.02 2.01 18.88
N ARG A 16 5.74 1.93 19.27
CA ARG A 16 4.85 0.79 19.04
C ARG A 16 3.94 0.96 17.82
N SER A 17 3.82 2.17 17.28
CA SER A 17 2.86 2.46 16.21
C SER A 17 3.35 1.97 14.85
N LEU A 18 2.50 1.26 14.12
CA LEU A 18 2.74 0.83 12.74
C LEU A 18 2.60 2.02 11.77
N GLY A 19 3.63 2.25 10.97
CA GLY A 19 3.60 3.26 9.92
C GLY A 19 3.09 2.73 8.59
N VAL A 20 1.98 3.30 8.11
CA VAL A 20 1.36 2.89 6.84
C VAL A 20 1.37 4.02 5.82
N ALA A 21 1.91 3.75 4.64
CA ALA A 21 1.80 4.61 3.47
C ALA A 21 0.55 4.22 2.67
N VAL A 22 -0.42 5.12 2.53
CA VAL A 22 -1.56 4.96 1.61
C VAL A 22 -1.17 5.61 0.29
N ALA A 23 -0.65 4.81 -0.63
CA ALA A 23 -0.12 5.27 -1.90
C ALA A 23 -1.18 5.16 -3.02
N TYR A 24 -1.29 6.22 -3.81
CA TYR A 24 -2.07 6.23 -5.05
C TYR A 24 -1.12 6.49 -6.23
N PRO A 25 -1.01 5.58 -7.21
CA PRO A 25 -0.03 5.67 -8.29
C PRO A 25 -0.44 6.65 -9.40
N SER A 26 -1.04 7.79 -9.02
CA SER A 26 -1.46 8.86 -9.92
C SER A 26 -1.39 10.20 -9.20
N LEU A 27 -1.80 11.26 -9.89
CA LEU A 27 -1.78 12.62 -9.35
C LEU A 27 -2.71 12.78 -8.14
N TYR A 28 -2.40 13.78 -7.31
CA TYR A 28 -3.18 14.16 -6.13
C TYR A 28 -4.68 14.32 -6.43
N GLU A 29 -5.03 14.98 -7.54
CA GLU A 29 -6.42 15.23 -7.93
C GLU A 29 -7.22 13.96 -8.20
N ALA A 30 -6.54 12.88 -8.63
CA ALA A 30 -7.15 11.57 -8.79
C ALA A 30 -7.27 10.85 -7.44
N ALA A 31 -6.23 10.92 -6.62
CA ALA A 31 -6.19 10.29 -5.30
C ALA A 31 -7.30 10.81 -4.37
N VAL A 32 -7.54 12.13 -4.33
CA VAL A 32 -8.60 12.71 -3.47
C VAL A 32 -10.01 12.34 -3.90
N LYS A 33 -10.20 11.94 -5.17
CA LYS A 33 -11.48 11.48 -5.70
C LYS A 33 -11.68 9.97 -5.56
N SER A 34 -10.64 9.25 -5.13
CA SER A 34 -10.70 7.81 -4.94
C SER A 34 -11.30 7.48 -3.58
N LEU A 35 -12.48 6.85 -3.59
CA LEU A 35 -13.13 6.41 -2.36
C LEU A 35 -12.29 5.39 -1.59
N SER A 36 -11.61 4.47 -2.28
CA SER A 36 -10.74 3.48 -1.63
C SER A 36 -9.60 4.14 -0.86
N VAL A 37 -8.98 5.20 -1.39
CA VAL A 37 -7.96 5.98 -0.67
C VAL A 37 -8.55 6.66 0.56
N GLN A 38 -9.74 7.27 0.44
CA GLN A 38 -10.40 7.91 1.59
C GLN A 38 -10.74 6.89 2.69
N MET A 39 -11.25 5.71 2.31
CA MET A 39 -11.60 4.64 3.23
C MET A 39 -10.37 4.04 3.92
N LEU A 40 -9.31 3.75 3.17
CA LEU A 40 -8.02 3.32 3.73
C LEU A 40 -7.51 4.34 4.76
N TYR A 41 -7.43 5.60 4.35
CA TYR A 41 -6.91 6.67 5.20
C TYR A 41 -7.72 6.84 6.48
N PHE A 42 -9.06 6.81 6.37
CA PHE A 42 -9.96 6.92 7.51
C PHE A 42 -9.84 5.72 8.45
N TYR A 43 -9.95 4.50 7.92
CA TYR A 43 -9.90 3.27 8.72
C TYR A 43 -8.58 3.16 9.47
N LEU A 44 -7.45 3.29 8.78
CA LEU A 44 -6.12 3.15 9.41
C LEU A 44 -5.91 4.22 10.48
N ASN A 45 -6.31 5.46 10.23
CA ASN A 45 -6.21 6.52 11.23
C ASN A 45 -7.28 6.45 12.33
N SER A 46 -8.24 5.53 12.27
CA SER A 46 -9.15 5.24 13.39
C SER A 46 -8.50 4.31 14.44
N LEU A 47 -7.49 3.53 14.06
CA LEU A 47 -6.82 2.56 14.94
C LEU A 47 -5.76 3.23 15.82
N GLU A 48 -5.75 2.97 17.12
CA GLU A 48 -4.84 3.64 18.07
C GLU A 48 -3.35 3.44 17.72
N ASP A 49 -2.97 2.21 17.38
CA ASP A 49 -1.59 1.81 17.13
C ASP A 49 -1.13 1.99 15.67
N VAL A 50 -1.90 2.69 14.83
CA VAL A 50 -1.56 2.91 13.42
C VAL A 50 -1.57 4.40 13.10
N TYR A 51 -0.55 4.86 12.37
CA TYR A 51 -0.59 6.15 11.68
C TYR A 51 -0.48 5.90 10.17
N ALA A 52 -1.40 6.53 9.43
CA ALA A 52 -1.41 6.43 7.98
C ALA A 52 -1.22 7.80 7.34
N GLU A 53 -0.34 7.86 6.34
CA GLU A 53 -0.05 9.06 5.58
C GLU A 53 -0.16 8.76 4.08
N ARG A 54 -0.62 9.73 3.29
CA ARG A 54 -0.90 9.57 1.87
C ARG A 54 0.31 9.90 1.03
N LEU A 55 0.54 9.11 -0.02
CA LEU A 55 1.55 9.36 -1.04
C LEU A 55 0.93 9.31 -2.43
N VAL A 56 1.34 10.24 -3.27
CA VAL A 56 0.84 10.40 -4.63
C VAL A 56 1.99 10.74 -5.57
N LEU A 57 1.75 10.59 -6.85
CA LEU A 57 2.67 11.01 -7.90
C LEU A 57 2.60 12.53 -8.09
N HIS A 58 3.73 13.18 -8.32
CA HIS A 58 3.80 14.61 -8.64
C HIS A 58 3.67 14.86 -10.14
N ARG A 59 4.10 13.91 -10.98
CA ARG A 59 4.15 14.08 -12.45
C ARG A 59 3.77 12.80 -13.17
N THR A 60 2.91 12.89 -14.17
CA THR A 60 2.46 11.74 -14.97
C THR A 60 3.57 11.09 -15.81
N SER A 61 4.68 11.78 -16.06
CA SER A 61 5.83 11.24 -16.79
C SER A 61 7.15 11.83 -16.32
N GLY A 62 8.25 11.17 -16.69
CA GLY A 62 9.60 11.59 -16.37
C GLY A 62 10.07 11.21 -14.96
N PRO A 63 11.24 11.73 -14.54
CA PRO A 63 11.77 11.47 -13.20
C PRO A 63 10.87 12.09 -12.13
N GLU A 64 10.54 11.28 -11.14
CA GLU A 64 9.70 11.65 -10.00
C GLU A 64 10.59 12.25 -8.90
N PRO A 65 10.25 13.41 -8.30
CA PRO A 65 10.98 13.95 -7.15
C PRO A 65 10.88 12.99 -5.95
N PRO A 66 11.73 13.14 -4.91
CA PRO A 66 11.68 12.26 -3.75
C PRO A 66 10.26 12.07 -3.21
N ALA A 67 9.78 10.83 -3.17
CA ALA A 67 8.41 10.53 -2.77
C ALA A 67 8.26 10.73 -1.27
N ARG A 68 7.42 11.69 -0.90
CA ARG A 68 7.17 12.11 0.47
C ARG A 68 5.67 12.17 0.74
N SER A 69 5.29 11.88 1.98
CA SER A 69 3.90 11.96 2.39
C SER A 69 3.34 13.38 2.39
N LEU A 70 2.03 13.49 2.14
CA LEU A 70 1.31 14.76 2.10
C LEU A 70 1.19 15.41 3.49
N GLU A 71 1.13 14.59 4.55
CA GLU A 71 0.80 15.03 5.90
C GLU A 71 2.01 15.62 6.63
N SER A 72 3.14 14.91 6.60
CA SER A 72 4.36 15.26 7.34
C SER A 72 5.61 15.40 6.47
N GLY A 73 5.54 15.08 5.18
CA GLY A 73 6.72 15.09 4.29
C GLY A 73 7.67 13.93 4.54
N ARG A 74 7.20 12.85 5.19
CA ARG A 74 8.00 11.66 5.50
C ARG A 74 8.37 10.90 4.23
N PRO A 75 9.64 10.50 4.04
CA PRO A 75 10.05 9.63 2.94
C PRO A 75 9.28 8.30 2.92
N LEU A 76 8.94 7.80 1.72
CA LEU A 76 8.23 6.53 1.58
C LEU A 76 8.95 5.33 2.24
N ARG A 77 10.29 5.29 2.18
CA ARG A 77 11.08 4.21 2.79
C ARG A 77 10.95 4.09 4.31
N ASP A 78 10.44 5.13 4.98
CA ASP A 78 10.30 5.18 6.44
C ASP A 78 8.93 4.59 6.90
N PHE A 79 8.13 4.05 5.99
CA PHE A 79 6.90 3.31 6.28
C PHE A 79 7.17 1.80 6.19
N GLU A 80 6.64 1.04 7.15
CA GLU A 80 6.78 -0.42 7.20
C GLU A 80 5.85 -1.11 6.20
N LEU A 81 4.64 -0.57 6.06
CA LEU A 81 3.60 -1.08 5.19
C LEU A 81 3.22 -0.01 4.15
N ILE A 82 3.19 -0.40 2.88
CA ILE A 82 2.85 0.48 1.76
C ILE A 82 1.67 -0.13 1.02
N LEU A 83 0.52 0.53 1.08
CA LEU A 83 -0.71 0.10 0.44
C LEU A 83 -0.92 0.91 -0.84
N PHE A 84 -0.87 0.25 -2.00
CA PHE A 84 -1.26 0.85 -3.28
C PHE A 84 -2.70 0.49 -3.62
N SER A 85 -3.50 1.51 -3.91
CA SER A 85 -4.82 1.34 -4.55
C SER A 85 -4.72 1.76 -6.01
N VAL A 86 -4.93 0.81 -6.93
CA VAL A 86 -4.72 0.97 -8.37
C VAL A 86 -6.05 0.89 -9.11
N HIS A 87 -6.32 1.83 -10.02
CA HIS A 87 -7.58 1.86 -10.78
C HIS A 87 -7.40 1.52 -12.26
N TYR A 88 -6.19 1.63 -12.80
CA TYR A 88 -5.89 1.38 -14.21
C TYR A 88 -4.56 0.63 -14.37
N GLU A 89 -4.49 -0.34 -15.29
CA GLU A 89 -3.27 -1.12 -15.57
C GLU A 89 -2.03 -0.26 -15.92
N PRO A 90 -2.14 0.85 -16.69
CA PRO A 90 -0.97 1.70 -16.97
C PRO A 90 -0.30 2.29 -15.73
N ASP A 91 -1.02 2.34 -14.59
CA ASP A 91 -0.48 2.85 -13.33
C ASP A 91 0.51 1.89 -12.66
N TYR A 92 0.66 0.65 -13.13
CA TYR A 92 1.69 -0.28 -12.63
C TYR A 92 3.10 0.30 -12.74
N VAL A 93 3.38 1.02 -13.83
CA VAL A 93 4.66 1.71 -14.01
C VAL A 93 4.84 2.81 -12.95
N ASN A 94 3.76 3.46 -12.54
CA ASN A 94 3.79 4.53 -11.54
C ASN A 94 4.04 4.00 -10.12
N ILE A 95 3.67 2.75 -9.82
CA ILE A 95 4.07 2.07 -8.57
C ILE A 95 5.60 2.01 -8.51
N VAL A 96 6.24 1.49 -9.55
CA VAL A 96 7.71 1.38 -9.63
C VAL A 96 8.38 2.75 -9.53
N ARG A 97 7.81 3.77 -10.19
CA ARG A 97 8.31 5.15 -10.12
C ARG A 97 8.25 5.70 -8.70
N LEU A 98 7.14 5.51 -7.99
CA LEU A 98 6.97 5.95 -6.60
C LEU A 98 7.92 5.22 -5.64
N LEU A 99 8.07 3.90 -5.79
CA LEU A 99 9.02 3.11 -4.98
C LEU A 99 10.45 3.63 -5.15
N LYS A 100 10.91 3.77 -6.40
CA LYS A 100 12.24 4.32 -6.73
C LYS A 100 12.45 5.72 -6.14
N ALA A 101 11.50 6.62 -6.35
CA ALA A 101 11.56 7.98 -5.84
C ALA A 101 11.52 8.04 -4.30
N GLY A 102 10.88 7.06 -3.68
CA GLY A 102 10.77 6.88 -2.25
C GLY A 102 11.99 6.26 -1.57
N GLY A 103 12.96 5.78 -2.34
CA GLY A 103 14.11 5.03 -1.83
C GLY A 103 13.76 3.60 -1.42
N VAL A 104 12.70 3.02 -1.99
CA VAL A 104 12.28 1.64 -1.78
C VAL A 104 12.65 0.82 -3.02
N PRO A 105 13.45 -0.25 -2.90
CA PRO A 105 13.76 -1.16 -4.01
C PRO A 105 12.46 -1.68 -4.68
N PRO A 106 12.33 -1.64 -6.02
CA PRO A 106 11.09 -2.03 -6.67
C PRO A 106 10.73 -3.51 -6.52
N LEU A 107 11.73 -4.39 -6.48
CA LEU A 107 11.49 -5.82 -6.40
C LEU A 107 11.26 -6.22 -4.95
N ALA A 108 10.23 -7.04 -4.71
CA ALA A 108 9.83 -7.50 -3.38
C ALA A 108 10.99 -8.19 -2.63
N ARG A 109 11.83 -8.94 -3.35
CA ARG A 109 12.99 -9.67 -2.80
C ARG A 109 14.14 -8.78 -2.32
N ASP A 110 14.18 -7.50 -2.71
CA ASP A 110 15.30 -6.61 -2.43
C ASP A 110 15.02 -5.64 -1.25
N ARG A 111 13.93 -5.85 -0.48
CA ARG A 111 13.48 -4.92 0.56
C ARG A 111 12.74 -5.57 1.73
N GLU A 112 12.77 -4.89 2.88
CA GLU A 112 12.09 -5.27 4.12
C GLU A 112 10.68 -4.69 4.27
N GLN A 113 10.40 -3.53 3.66
CA GLN A 113 9.03 -2.99 3.64
C GLN A 113 8.09 -4.01 3.00
N VAL A 114 6.81 -3.99 3.40
CA VAL A 114 5.76 -4.79 2.76
C VAL A 114 4.94 -3.87 1.86
N VAL A 115 4.89 -4.21 0.57
CA VAL A 115 4.06 -3.53 -0.43
C VAL A 115 2.88 -4.42 -0.73
N VAL A 116 1.71 -3.86 -0.48
CA VAL A 116 0.42 -4.48 -0.77
C VAL A 116 -0.22 -3.70 -1.90
N VAL A 117 -0.71 -4.39 -2.92
CA VAL A 117 -1.41 -3.74 -4.03
C VAL A 117 -2.80 -4.34 -4.16
N GLY A 118 -3.80 -3.47 -4.26
CA GLY A 118 -5.17 -3.86 -4.56
C GLY A 118 -5.82 -2.93 -5.58
N GLY A 119 -7.05 -3.28 -5.96
CA GLY A 119 -7.88 -2.52 -6.87
C GLY A 119 -8.26 -3.31 -8.13
N PRO A 120 -9.17 -2.78 -8.97
CA PRO A 120 -9.80 -3.57 -10.02
C PRO A 120 -8.83 -4.29 -11.00
N PRO A 121 -7.73 -3.66 -11.46
CA PRO A 121 -6.75 -4.33 -12.32
C PRO A 121 -6.08 -5.53 -11.67
N VAL A 122 -5.80 -5.45 -10.35
CA VAL A 122 -5.17 -6.53 -9.58
C VAL A 122 -6.11 -7.72 -9.43
N ILE A 123 -7.39 -7.44 -9.18
CA ILE A 123 -8.43 -8.48 -9.07
C ILE A 123 -8.56 -9.24 -10.41
N ALA A 124 -8.47 -8.53 -11.53
CA ALA A 124 -8.58 -9.13 -12.85
C ALA A 124 -7.37 -10.01 -13.20
N ASN A 125 -6.16 -9.50 -12.96
CA ASN A 125 -4.93 -10.26 -13.15
C ASN A 125 -3.82 -9.71 -12.23
N PRO A 126 -3.48 -10.41 -11.14
CA PRO A 126 -2.48 -9.94 -10.20
C PRO A 126 -1.04 -10.22 -10.68
N GLU A 127 -0.86 -11.15 -11.62
CA GLU A 127 0.46 -11.65 -12.04
C GLU A 127 1.43 -10.57 -12.56
N PRO A 128 1.02 -9.52 -13.30
CA PRO A 128 1.94 -8.48 -13.75
C PRO A 128 2.69 -7.75 -12.63
N LEU A 129 2.24 -7.86 -11.39
CA LEU A 129 2.85 -7.24 -10.21
C LEU A 129 3.53 -8.23 -9.28
N SER A 130 3.61 -9.52 -9.61
CA SER A 130 4.10 -10.59 -8.73
C SER A 130 5.55 -10.41 -8.27
N GLU A 131 6.41 -9.81 -9.09
CA GLU A 131 7.80 -9.49 -8.69
C GLU A 131 7.93 -8.21 -7.85
N ILE A 132 6.92 -7.33 -7.89
CA ILE A 132 6.95 -5.99 -7.28
C ILE A 132 6.26 -5.98 -5.93
N ALA A 133 5.08 -6.60 -5.83
CA ALA A 133 4.25 -6.64 -4.63
C ALA A 133 4.59 -7.84 -3.76
N ASP A 134 4.52 -7.68 -2.44
CA ASP A 134 4.60 -8.82 -1.50
C ASP A 134 3.23 -9.47 -1.32
N VAL A 135 2.17 -8.65 -1.39
CA VAL A 135 0.78 -9.10 -1.28
C VAL A 135 -0.06 -8.42 -2.35
N LEU A 136 -0.83 -9.21 -3.09
CA LEU A 136 -1.80 -8.76 -4.07
C LEU A 136 -3.19 -9.09 -3.53
N VAL A 137 -4.03 -8.07 -3.37
CA VAL A 137 -5.36 -8.23 -2.78
C VAL A 137 -6.37 -8.48 -3.89
N VAL A 138 -6.93 -9.68 -3.90
CA VAL A 138 -7.97 -10.16 -4.81
C VAL A 138 -9.29 -10.26 -4.03
N GLY A 139 -10.00 -9.15 -3.91
CA GLY A 139 -11.26 -9.07 -3.19
C GLY A 139 -11.57 -7.66 -2.71
N GLU A 140 -12.59 -7.55 -1.85
CA GLU A 140 -13.02 -6.28 -1.27
C GLU A 140 -12.10 -5.83 -0.14
N ILE A 141 -11.97 -4.51 0.01
CA ILE A 141 -11.04 -3.92 0.97
C ILE A 141 -11.53 -4.08 2.41
N GLU A 142 -12.84 -4.09 2.62
CA GLU A 142 -13.49 -4.17 3.93
C GLU A 142 -13.23 -5.50 4.62
N SER A 143 -13.13 -6.61 3.85
CA SER A 143 -12.85 -7.94 4.38
C SER A 143 -11.36 -8.23 4.51
N THR A 144 -10.52 -7.56 3.71
CA THR A 144 -9.07 -7.83 3.63
C THR A 144 -8.25 -6.89 4.50
N LEU A 145 -8.69 -5.65 4.69
CA LEU A 145 -7.90 -4.66 5.44
C LEU A 145 -7.74 -5.01 6.93
N PRO A 146 -8.78 -5.41 7.69
CA PRO A 146 -8.59 -5.78 9.10
C PRO A 146 -7.56 -6.90 9.32
N PRO A 147 -7.67 -8.10 8.70
CA PRO A 147 -6.68 -9.16 8.91
C PRO A 147 -5.29 -8.79 8.41
N LEU A 148 -5.18 -7.96 7.36
CA LEU A 148 -3.88 -7.46 6.90
C LEU A 148 -3.17 -6.62 7.97
N ILE A 149 -3.91 -5.72 8.63
CA ILE A 149 -3.37 -4.85 9.67
C ILE A 149 -3.11 -5.62 10.97
N GLU A 150 -3.95 -6.59 11.31
CA GLU A 150 -3.70 -7.51 12.43
C GLU A 150 -2.40 -8.29 12.25
N ALA A 151 -2.15 -8.85 11.06
CA ALA A 151 -0.89 -9.54 10.74
C ALA A 151 0.31 -8.58 10.80
N ALA A 152 0.19 -7.38 10.23
CA ALA A 152 1.25 -6.38 10.25
C ALA A 152 1.61 -5.91 11.67
N LEU A 153 0.62 -5.80 12.56
CA LEU A 153 0.84 -5.44 13.97
C LEU A 153 1.45 -6.60 14.77
N SER A 154 1.02 -7.84 14.50
CA SER A 154 1.50 -9.04 15.20
C SER A 154 2.93 -9.42 14.83
N HIS A 155 3.33 -9.14 13.59
CA HIS A 155 4.64 -9.48 13.03
C HIS A 155 5.49 -8.24 12.67
N ARG A 156 5.43 -7.18 13.49
CA ARG A 156 6.25 -5.97 13.24
C ARG A 156 7.74 -6.30 13.18
N GLY A 157 8.37 -5.91 12.07
CA GLY A 157 9.78 -6.19 11.80
C GLY A 157 10.08 -7.63 11.35
N ASP A 158 9.05 -8.48 11.21
CA ASP A 158 9.15 -9.84 10.70
C ASP A 158 8.27 -9.96 9.44
N LYS A 159 8.86 -9.58 8.30
CA LYS A 159 8.18 -9.62 7.00
C LYS A 159 7.66 -11.02 6.68
N GLN A 160 8.46 -12.07 6.90
CA GLN A 160 8.06 -13.42 6.53
C GLN A 160 6.92 -13.92 7.41
N GLY A 161 6.98 -13.69 8.73
CA GLY A 161 5.90 -14.05 9.64
C GLY A 161 4.59 -13.34 9.28
N MET A 162 4.64 -12.05 8.93
CA MET A 162 3.46 -11.32 8.44
C MET A 162 2.89 -11.98 7.19
N LEU A 163 3.75 -12.30 6.21
CA LEU A 163 3.31 -12.91 4.95
C LEU A 163 2.73 -14.29 5.18
N ASP A 164 3.27 -15.11 6.07
CA ASP A 164 2.79 -16.47 6.37
C ASP A 164 1.41 -16.48 7.06
N GLU A 165 1.06 -15.43 7.80
CA GLU A 165 -0.24 -15.34 8.49
C GLU A 165 -1.41 -15.03 7.53
N LEU A 166 -1.16 -14.49 6.33
CA LEU A 166 -2.21 -14.05 5.41
C LEU A 166 -2.86 -15.23 4.65
N PRO A 167 -4.14 -15.55 4.88
CA PRO A 167 -4.77 -16.73 4.28
C PRO A 167 -5.19 -16.50 2.80
N PRO A 168 -4.81 -17.38 1.86
CA PRO A 168 -5.20 -17.25 0.44
C PRO A 168 -6.70 -17.22 0.21
N GLU A 169 -7.47 -17.96 1.02
CA GLU A 169 -8.94 -18.03 0.93
C GLU A 169 -9.64 -16.72 1.30
N ARG A 170 -8.92 -15.75 1.88
CA ARG A 170 -9.44 -14.39 2.13
C ARG A 170 -9.00 -13.39 1.06
N GLY A 171 -8.48 -13.85 -0.07
CA GLY A 171 -8.10 -12.97 -1.18
C GLY A 171 -6.69 -12.37 -1.06
N PHE A 172 -5.81 -12.95 -0.26
CA PHE A 172 -4.40 -12.57 -0.20
C PHE A 172 -3.57 -13.46 -1.11
N TYR A 173 -3.12 -12.93 -2.24
CA TYR A 173 -2.12 -13.59 -3.07
C TYR A 173 -0.72 -13.14 -2.66
N VAL A 174 0.11 -14.08 -2.22
CA VAL A 174 1.50 -13.83 -1.81
C VAL A 174 2.42 -14.53 -2.82
N PRO A 175 3.01 -13.81 -3.80
CA PRO A 175 3.79 -14.42 -4.88
C PRO A 175 4.95 -15.32 -4.40
N ALA A 176 5.55 -14.99 -3.25
CA ALA A 176 6.66 -15.76 -2.69
C ALA A 176 6.27 -17.20 -2.29
N ARG A 177 4.97 -17.52 -2.17
CA ARG A 177 4.48 -18.87 -1.86
C ARG A 177 4.36 -19.77 -3.10
N GLY A 178 4.56 -19.23 -4.30
CA GLY A 178 4.47 -19.96 -5.57
C GLY A 178 3.04 -20.07 -6.10
N ASP A 179 2.73 -21.17 -6.79
CA ASP A 179 1.45 -21.40 -7.49
C ASP A 179 0.28 -21.70 -6.52
N GLU A 180 0.00 -20.80 -5.58
CA GLU A 180 -1.20 -20.91 -4.74
C GLU A 180 -2.45 -20.63 -5.58
N ARG A 181 -3.43 -21.55 -5.53
CA ARG A 181 -4.77 -21.28 -6.05
C ARG A 181 -5.44 -20.23 -5.18
N ILE A 182 -5.56 -19.03 -5.70
CA ILE A 182 -6.36 -17.96 -5.08
C ILE A 182 -7.84 -18.29 -5.32
N VAL A 183 -8.63 -18.29 -4.25
CA VAL A 183 -10.08 -18.45 -4.36
C VAL A 183 -10.70 -17.06 -4.45
N TYR A 184 -11.44 -16.80 -5.53
CA TYR A 184 -12.21 -15.56 -5.69
C TYR A 184 -13.31 -15.51 -4.62
N SER A 185 -13.12 -14.66 -3.60
CA SER A 185 -14.17 -14.33 -2.64
C SER A 185 -15.09 -13.27 -3.25
N TYR A 186 -16.01 -13.68 -4.12
CA TYR A 186 -17.18 -12.87 -4.47
C TYR A 186 -18.39 -13.46 -3.73
N PRO A 187 -19.19 -12.67 -2.99
CA PRO A 187 -20.46 -13.14 -2.45
C PRO A 187 -21.48 -13.47 -3.56
#